data_AF-A0A4P5Y130-F1
#
_entry.id   AF-A0A4P5Y130-F1
#
_cell.length_a   1.000
_cell.length_b   1.000
_cell.length_c   1.000
_cell.angle_alpha   90.00
_cell.angle_beta   90.00
_cell.angle_gamma   90.00
#
_symmetry.space_group_name_H-M   'P 1'
#
loop_
_entity.id
_entity.type
_entity.pdbx_description
1 polymer ?
#
loop_
_entity_poly.entity_id
_entity_poly.type
_entity_poly.pdbx_seq_one_letter_code
_entity_poly.pdbx_strand_id
1 'polypeptide(L)'
;MKLEEFLSEDLLIGFHQAHLSLINKSAGSKSKHQAWVGGYRDHIEQCLNIALYLFNMTSYPFSFKSVVRVLYFHDMEKIWAYSLNIKIDKE
;
A
#
# COMPACT_ATOMS: atom_id res chain seq x y z
N MET A 1 0.02 -29.61 4.40
CA MET A 1 -0.45 -28.23 4.58
C MET A 1 0.66 -27.32 4.09
N LYS A 2 0.48 -26.67 2.93
CA LYS A 2 1.56 -25.89 2.29
C LYS A 2 1.69 -24.54 2.99
N LEU A 3 2.91 -24.12 3.33
CA LEU A 3 3.24 -22.79 3.87
C LEU A 3 2.55 -21.65 3.09
N GLU A 4 2.34 -21.87 1.78
CA GLU A 4 1.69 -20.96 0.84
C GLU A 4 0.25 -20.55 1.22
N GLU A 5 -0.51 -21.38 1.95
CA GLU A 5 -1.88 -21.06 2.36
C GLU A 5 -1.96 -20.17 3.61
N PHE A 6 -0.99 -20.29 4.53
CA PHE A 6 -0.96 -19.52 5.78
C PHE A 6 -0.46 -18.08 5.60
N LEU A 7 0.30 -17.82 4.53
CA LEU A 7 1.03 -16.56 4.39
C LEU A 7 0.19 -15.42 3.79
N SER A 8 -1.00 -15.66 3.25
CA SER A 8 -1.55 -14.71 2.28
C SER A 8 -2.27 -13.47 2.87
N GLU A 9 -2.70 -13.51 4.14
CA GLU A 9 -3.19 -12.33 4.90
C GLU A 9 -2.15 -11.88 5.91
N ASP A 10 -1.51 -12.83 6.60
CA ASP A 10 -0.44 -12.58 7.56
C ASP A 10 0.76 -11.87 6.93
N LEU A 11 1.08 -12.10 5.64
CA LEU A 11 2.15 -11.40 4.95
C LEU A 11 1.80 -9.93 4.66
N LEU A 12 0.56 -9.63 4.28
CA LEU A 12 0.16 -8.25 4.02
C LEU A 12 0.17 -7.45 5.32
N ILE A 13 -0.44 -8.00 6.36
CA ILE A 13 -0.48 -7.39 7.69
C ILE A 13 0.95 -7.28 8.25
N GLY A 14 1.75 -8.33 8.14
CA GLY A 14 3.14 -8.35 8.57
C GLY A 14 4.01 -7.33 7.84
N PHE A 15 3.88 -7.23 6.51
CA PHE A 15 4.56 -6.22 5.72
C PHE A 15 4.12 -4.81 6.13
N HIS A 16 2.81 -4.58 6.28
CA HIS A 16 2.25 -3.30 6.69
C HIS A 16 2.81 -2.86 8.04
N GLN A 17 2.77 -3.73 9.05
CA GLN A 17 3.30 -3.47 10.39
C GLN A 17 4.80 -3.16 10.34
N ALA A 18 5.59 -4.00 9.65
CA ALA A 18 7.04 -3.83 9.57
C ALA A 18 7.48 -2.53 8.87
N HIS A 19 6.65 -1.97 7.98
CA HIS A 19 6.97 -0.78 7.20
C HIS A 19 6.07 0.42 7.54
N LEU A 20 5.25 0.34 8.58
CA LEU A 20 4.24 1.35 8.90
C LEU A 20 4.83 2.76 9.02
N SER A 21 6.01 2.87 9.66
CA SER A 21 6.73 4.14 9.78
C SER A 21 7.11 4.73 8.42
N LEU A 22 7.63 3.90 7.51
CA LEU A 22 7.97 4.34 6.15
C LEU A 22 6.72 4.68 5.34
N ILE A 23 5.68 3.85 5.41
CA ILE A 23 4.40 4.08 4.71
C ILE A 23 3.79 5.43 5.12
N ASN A 24 3.81 5.76 6.42
CA ASN A 24 3.26 7.01 6.95
C ASN A 24 4.14 8.24 6.67
N LYS A 25 5.41 8.05 6.32
CA LYS A 25 6.36 9.15 6.10
C LYS A 25 6.62 9.41 4.61
N SER A 26 6.66 8.38 3.78
CA SER A 26 7.01 8.48 2.37
C SER A 26 6.00 9.29 1.56
N ALA A 27 6.51 10.03 0.58
CA ALA A 27 5.69 10.66 -0.44
C ALA A 27 5.19 9.64 -1.47
N GLY A 28 4.04 9.90 -2.10
CA GLY A 28 3.48 9.10 -3.18
C GLY A 28 4.09 9.45 -4.55
N SER A 29 4.85 10.54 -4.63
CA SER A 29 5.51 11.04 -5.84
C SER A 29 6.74 11.86 -5.48
N LYS A 30 7.69 11.97 -6.42
CA LYS A 30 8.85 12.85 -6.30
C LYS A 30 8.50 14.34 -6.35
N SER A 31 7.49 14.73 -7.12
CA SER A 31 7.18 16.16 -7.36
C SER A 31 5.74 16.47 -7.80
N LYS A 32 4.88 15.46 -7.96
CA LYS A 32 3.51 15.63 -8.47
C LYS A 32 2.48 15.36 -7.35
N HIS A 33 1.28 14.91 -7.72
CA HIS A 33 0.26 14.48 -6.78
C HIS A 33 0.85 13.58 -5.70
N GLN A 34 0.50 13.86 -4.45
CA GLN A 34 1.00 13.15 -3.26
C GLN A 34 2.50 13.30 -3.00
N ALA A 35 3.16 14.36 -3.49
CA ALA A 35 4.57 14.67 -3.18
C ALA A 35 4.79 15.33 -1.80
N TRP A 36 4.04 14.91 -0.77
CA TRP A 36 4.17 15.38 0.61
C TRP A 36 4.47 14.21 1.56
N VAL A 37 4.90 14.50 2.79
CA VAL A 37 5.13 13.48 3.83
C VAL A 37 3.83 12.73 4.12
N GLY A 38 3.84 11.40 3.99
CA GLY A 38 2.67 10.55 4.14
C GLY A 38 1.80 10.44 2.89
N GLY A 39 2.13 11.14 1.81
CA GLY A 39 1.37 11.08 0.56
C GLY A 39 1.31 9.68 -0.07
N TYR A 40 2.27 8.79 0.23
CA TYR A 40 2.19 7.40 -0.22
C TYR A 40 0.98 6.69 0.39
N ARG A 41 0.74 6.86 1.69
CA ARG A 41 -0.42 6.29 2.36
C ARG A 41 -1.72 6.84 1.76
N ASP A 42 -1.80 8.16 1.58
CA ASP A 42 -2.97 8.81 0.99
C ASP A 42 -3.27 8.26 -0.41
N HIS A 43 -2.23 8.00 -1.21
CA HIS A 43 -2.34 7.38 -2.54
C HIS A 43 -2.97 5.98 -2.46
N ILE A 44 -2.44 5.11 -1.59
CA ILE A 44 -2.97 3.75 -1.43
C ILE A 44 -4.42 3.77 -0.94
N GLU A 45 -4.74 4.60 0.06
CA GLU A 45 -6.11 4.75 0.58
C GLU A 45 -7.07 5.24 -0.51
N GLN A 46 -6.67 6.24 -1.31
CA GLN A 46 -7.47 6.73 -2.43
C GLN A 46 -7.71 5.65 -3.50
N CYS A 47 -6.67 4.92 -3.89
CA CYS A 47 -6.78 3.81 -4.85
C CYS A 47 -7.75 2.72 -4.35
N LEU A 48 -7.64 2.33 -3.08
CA LEU A 48 -8.51 1.30 -2.49
C LEU A 48 -9.97 1.75 -2.39
N ASN A 49 -10.22 3.02 -2.05
CA ASN A 49 -11.57 3.59 -2.01
C ASN A 49 -12.22 3.63 -3.40
N ILE A 50 -11.47 4.07 -4.42
CA ILE A 50 -11.91 4.05 -5.81
C ILE A 50 -12.20 2.60 -6.25
N ALA A 51 -11.31 1.67 -5.90
CA ALA A 51 -11.48 0.27 -6.24
C ALA A 51 -12.71 -0.36 -5.58
N LEU A 52 -13.00 -0.04 -4.32
CA LEU A 52 -14.21 -0.48 -3.64
C LEU A 52 -15.47 0.03 -4.36
N TYR A 53 -15.48 1.32 -4.71
CA TYR A 53 -16.59 1.91 -5.46
C TYR A 53 -16.80 1.19 -6.80
N LEU A 54 -15.74 1.05 -7.60
CA LEU A 54 -15.79 0.38 -8.91
C LEU A 54 -16.18 -1.09 -8.80
N PHE A 55 -15.63 -1.81 -7.82
CA PHE A 55 -15.89 -3.23 -7.62
C PHE A 55 -17.36 -3.50 -7.28
N ASN A 56 -18.04 -2.54 -6.64
CA ASN A 56 -19.46 -2.64 -6.32
C ASN A 56 -20.38 -2.29 -7.50
N MET A 57 -19.87 -1.77 -8.61
CA MET A 57 -20.69 -1.40 -9.78
C MET A 57 -21.10 -2.59 -10.65
N THR A 58 -20.35 -3.70 -10.61
CA THR A 58 -20.63 -4.89 -11.42
C THR A 58 -19.96 -6.13 -10.83
N SER A 59 -20.24 -7.29 -11.41
CA SER A 59 -19.56 -8.55 -11.07
C SER A 59 -18.28 -8.71 -11.89
N TYR A 60 -17.21 -9.09 -11.21
CA TYR A 60 -15.91 -9.36 -11.82
C TYR A 60 -15.53 -10.84 -11.65
N PRO A 61 -14.76 -11.42 -12.59
CA PRO A 61 -14.29 -12.81 -12.48
C PRO A 61 -13.11 -12.97 -11.49
N PHE A 62 -12.95 -12.04 -10.55
CA PHE A 62 -11.91 -12.03 -9.53
C PHE A 62 -12.44 -11.47 -8.21
N SER A 63 -11.79 -11.80 -7.11
CA SER A 63 -12.20 -11.34 -5.77
C SER A 63 -11.72 -9.92 -5.48
N PHE A 64 -12.45 -9.18 -4.64
CA PHE A 64 -11.99 -7.89 -4.12
C PHE A 64 -10.66 -8.03 -3.35
N LYS A 65 -10.44 -9.16 -2.66
CA LYS A 65 -9.17 -9.47 -1.98
C LYS A 65 -7.98 -9.46 -2.95
N SER A 66 -8.14 -9.94 -4.18
CA SER A 66 -7.11 -9.87 -5.22
C SER A 66 -6.83 -8.42 -5.63
N VAL A 67 -7.87 -7.60 -5.76
CA VAL A 67 -7.75 -6.17 -6.08
C VAL A 67 -6.98 -5.43 -5.00
N VAL A 68 -7.34 -5.64 -3.72
CA VAL A 68 -6.65 -5.03 -2.56
C VAL A 68 -5.17 -5.38 -2.59
N ARG A 69 -4.81 -6.66 -2.81
CA ARG A 69 -3.40 -7.08 -2.87
C ARG A 69 -2.63 -6.37 -3.97
N VAL A 70 -3.17 -6.34 -5.19
CA VAL A 70 -2.50 -5.70 -6.32
C VAL A 70 -2.33 -4.21 -6.06
N LEU A 71 -3.40 -3.52 -5.64
CA LEU A 71 -3.34 -2.07 -5.40
C LEU A 71 -2.48 -1.71 -4.19
N TYR A 72 -2.44 -2.52 -3.15
CA TYR A 72 -1.58 -2.24 -2.00
C TYR A 72 -0.09 -2.31 -2.38
N PHE A 73 0.30 -3.24 -3.25
CA PHE A 73 1.71 -3.46 -3.62
C PHE A 73 2.15 -2.78 -4.93
N HIS A 74 1.25 -2.22 -5.75
CA HIS A 74 1.58 -1.75 -7.10
C HIS A 74 2.71 -0.70 -7.16
N ASP A 75 2.87 0.07 -6.09
CA ASP A 75 3.81 1.19 -5.97
C ASP A 75 4.69 1.03 -4.71
N MET A 76 4.86 -0.20 -4.21
CA MET A 76 5.57 -0.45 -2.94
C MET A 76 6.99 0.11 -2.92
N GLU A 77 7.68 0.19 -4.05
CA GLU A 77 9.04 0.72 -4.17
C GLU A 77 9.18 2.16 -3.66
N LYS A 78 8.08 2.93 -3.70
CA LYS A 78 8.05 4.34 -3.29
C LYS A 78 8.35 4.54 -1.81
N ILE A 79 8.01 3.57 -0.96
CA ILE A 79 8.27 3.68 0.48
C ILE A 79 9.77 3.75 0.78
N TRP A 80 10.63 3.26 -0.12
CA TRP A 80 12.08 3.40 -0.05
C TRP A 80 12.60 4.52 -0.94
N ALA A 81 12.11 4.64 -2.16
CA ALA A 81 12.61 5.64 -3.12
C ALA A 81 12.39 7.09 -2.64
N TYR A 82 11.30 7.34 -1.90
CA TYR A 82 10.89 8.69 -1.47
C TYR A 82 10.97 8.91 0.04
N SER A 83 11.53 7.97 0.80
CA SER A 83 11.83 8.13 2.24
C SER A 83 13.24 8.63 2.50
N LEU A 84 14.14 8.64 1.50
CA LEU A 84 15.59 8.88 1.67
C LEU A 84 15.96 10.26 2.28
N ASN A 85 15.02 11.19 2.41
CA ASN A 85 15.25 12.50 3.05
C ASN A 85 14.50 12.66 4.38
N ILE A 86 13.84 11.61 4.87
CA ILE A 86 13.08 11.66 6.11
C ILE A 86 13.96 11.05 7.20
N LYS A 87 14.32 11.86 8.21
CA LYS A 87 14.97 11.33 9.40
C LYS A 87 14.01 10.31 10.03
N ILE A 88 14.40 9.04 9.99
CA ILE A 88 13.74 8.01 10.77
C ILE A 88 14.19 8.29 12.21
N ASP A 89 13.32 8.91 12.99
CA ASP A 89 13.51 8.99 14.44
C ASP A 89 13.71 7.55 14.92
N LYS A 90 14.92 7.27 15.42
CA LYS A 90 15.18 6.03 16.14
C LYS A 90 14.43 6.16 17.46
N GLU A 91 13.36 5.40 17.62
CA GLU A 91 12.74 5.13 18.93
C GLU A 91 13.77 4.53 19.89
#